data_AF-A0A929XMH0-F1
#
_entry.id   AF-A0A929XMH0-F1
#
_cell.length_a   1.000
_cell.length_b   1.000
_cell.length_c   1.000
_cell.angle_alpha   90.00
_cell.angle_beta   90.00
_cell.angle_gamma   90.00
#
_symmetry.space_group_name_H-M   'P 1'
#
loop_
_entity.id
_entity.type
_entity.pdbx_description
1 polymer ?
#
loop_
_entity_poly.entity_id
_entity_poly.type
_entity_poly.pdbx_seq_one_letter_code
_entity_poly.pdbx_strand_id
1 'polypeptide(L)' 'NFFEDVQGKLVQKGVYCKMARGEMVRFMAENRIEKPEGIKQFAVMGYHFSEELSSKKEYVFLRKND' A
#
# COMPACT_ATOMS: atom_id res chain seq x y z
N ASN A 1 -0.80 -5.85 1.45
CA ASN A 1 0.66 -5.98 1.30
C ASN A 1 1.26 -4.81 0.55
N PHE A 2 2.51 -4.49 0.87
CA PHE A 2 3.27 -3.40 0.26
C PHE A 2 4.47 -3.98 -0.47
N PHE A 3 4.59 -3.71 -1.76
CA PHE A 3 5.70 -4.18 -2.59
C PHE A 3 6.35 -3.03 -3.33
N GLU A 4 7.61 -3.21 -3.65
CA GLU A 4 8.36 -2.36 -4.54
C GLU A 4 8.67 -3.11 -5.83
N ASP A 5 8.45 -2.46 -6.97
CA ASP A 5 8.89 -2.96 -8.26
C ASP A 5 10.37 -2.65 -8.43
N VAL A 6 11.18 -3.71 -8.47
CA VAL A 6 12.61 -3.64 -8.77
C VAL A 6 12.84 -4.43 -10.05
N GLN A 7 12.91 -3.70 -11.17
CA GLN A 7 13.18 -4.26 -12.50
C GLN A 7 12.21 -5.38 -12.92
N GLY A 8 10.90 -5.18 -12.67
CA GLY A 8 9.85 -6.15 -12.98
C GLY A 8 9.67 -7.24 -11.92
N LYS A 9 10.43 -7.19 -10.81
CA LYS A 9 10.27 -8.09 -9.67
C LYS A 9 9.68 -7.37 -8.48
N LEU A 10 8.55 -7.86 -7.99
CA LEU A 10 7.92 -7.37 -6.77
C LEU A 10 8.66 -7.88 -5.53
N VAL A 11 9.19 -6.96 -4.72
CA VAL A 11 9.94 -7.26 -3.49
C VAL A 11 9.35 -6.53 -2.29
N GLN A 12 9.39 -7.18 -1.12
CA GLN A 12 9.05 -6.53 0.15
C GLN A 12 10.32 -6.09 0.86
N LYS A 13 10.54 -4.78 0.94
CA LYS A 13 11.61 -4.22 1.75
C LYS A 13 11.07 -3.90 3.15
N GLY A 14 11.48 -4.70 4.15
CA GLY A 14 10.88 -4.71 5.49
C GLY A 14 10.78 -3.35 6.18
N VAL A 15 11.78 -2.47 6.02
CA VAL A 15 11.76 -1.10 6.58
C VAL A 15 10.59 -0.31 6.01
N TYR A 16 10.43 -0.28 4.69
CA TYR A 16 9.36 0.45 4.03
C TYR A 16 8.00 -0.17 4.26
N CYS A 17 7.90 -1.50 4.32
CA CYS A 17 6.65 -2.16 4.71
C CYS A 17 6.20 -1.77 6.12
N LYS A 18 7.13 -1.64 7.08
CA LYS A 18 6.81 -1.21 8.46
C LYS A 18 6.33 0.24 8.47
N MET A 19 7.02 1.13 7.75
CA MET A 19 6.64 2.54 7.64
C MET A 19 5.27 2.69 6.97
N ALA A 20 5.05 2.03 5.83
CA ALA A 20 3.79 2.12 5.09
C ALA A 20 2.58 1.63 5.90
N ARG A 21 2.76 0.62 6.76
CA ARG A 21 1.70 0.18 7.69
C ARG A 21 1.36 1.25 8.72
N GLY A 22 2.35 1.94 9.27
CA GLY A 22 2.13 3.06 10.20
C GLY A 22 1.40 4.21 9.51
N GLU A 23 1.86 4.60 8.32
CA GLU A 23 1.22 5.64 7.50
C GLU A 23 -0.20 5.26 7.08
N MET A 24 -0.46 3.99 6.80
CA MET A 24 -1.81 3.50 6.48
C MET A 24 -2.77 3.72 7.66
N VAL A 25 -2.34 3.36 8.88
CA VAL A 25 -3.15 3.57 10.09
C VAL A 25 -3.41 5.05 10.32
N ARG A 26 -2.38 5.89 10.13
CA ARG A 26 -2.52 7.35 10.22
C ARG A 26 -3.51 7.90 9.20
N PHE A 27 -3.38 7.51 7.94
CA PHE A 27 -4.27 7.90 6.85
C PHE A 27 -5.73 7.51 7.15
N MET A 28 -5.96 6.28 7.64
CA MET A 28 -7.29 5.83 8.03
C MET A 28 -7.87 6.67 9.16
N ALA A 29 -7.07 7.01 10.16
CA ALA A 29 -7.51 7.83 11.30
C ALA A 29 -7.83 9.27 10.88
N GLU A 30 -6.96 9.91 10.11
CA GLU A 30 -7.13 11.30 9.64
C GLU A 30 -8.37 11.45 8.74
N ASN A 31 -8.66 10.45 7.91
CA ASN A 31 -9.77 10.46 6.95
C ASN A 31 -11.03 9.76 7.47
N ARG A 32 -11.03 9.28 8.72
CA ARG A 32 -12.14 8.53 9.35
C ARG A 32 -12.63 7.36 8.48
N ILE A 33 -11.70 6.60 7.95
CA ILE A 33 -12.00 5.46 7.08
C ILE A 33 -12.44 4.27 7.94
N GLU A 34 -13.70 3.91 7.83
CA GLU A 34 -14.29 2.77 8.55
C GLU A 34 -14.48 1.53 7.66
N LYS A 35 -14.44 1.71 6.34
CA LYS A 35 -14.66 0.65 5.35
C LYS A 35 -13.37 0.31 4.61
N PRO A 36 -13.07 -0.99 4.35
CA PRO A 36 -11.87 -1.39 3.61
C PRO A 36 -11.72 -0.67 2.27
N GLU A 37 -12.82 -0.43 1.55
CA GLU A 37 -12.80 0.21 0.23
C GLU A 37 -12.16 1.60 0.25
N GLY A 38 -12.23 2.33 1.37
CA GLY A 38 -11.59 3.63 1.51
C GLY A 38 -10.06 3.55 1.53
N ILE A 39 -9.50 2.42 1.97
CA ILE A 39 -8.05 2.18 2.02
C ILE A 39 -7.44 2.15 0.62
N LYS A 40 -8.22 1.87 -0.44
CA LYS A 40 -7.73 1.88 -1.82
C LYS A 40 -7.21 3.25 -2.27
N GLN A 41 -7.61 4.33 -1.59
CA GLN A 41 -7.16 5.70 -1.86
C GLN A 41 -5.80 6.02 -1.23
N PHE A 42 -5.22 5.10 -0.45
CA PHE A 42 -3.90 5.30 0.16
C PHE A 42 -2.81 5.48 -0.91
N ALA A 43 -2.17 6.65 -0.89
CA ALA A 43 -1.17 7.07 -1.87
C ALA A 43 0.13 7.61 -1.23
N VAL A 44 0.49 7.15 -0.03
CA VAL A 44 1.59 7.70 0.77
C VAL A 44 2.90 6.98 0.48
N MET A 45 4.05 7.68 0.57
CA MET A 45 5.40 7.16 0.28
C MET A 45 5.55 6.56 -1.14
N GLY A 46 4.77 7.06 -2.10
CA GLY A 46 4.79 6.57 -3.49
C GLY A 46 4.11 5.21 -3.69
N TYR A 47 3.49 4.65 -2.65
CA TYR A 47 2.65 3.47 -2.79
C TYR A 47 1.33 3.84 -3.47
N HIS A 48 0.79 2.96 -4.29
CA HIS A 48 -0.54 3.07 -4.89
C HIS A 48 -1.21 1.70 -4.92
N PHE A 49 -2.54 1.69 -4.85
CA PHE A 49 -3.33 0.45 -4.96
C PHE A 49 -3.20 -0.17 -6.35
N SER A 50 -2.96 -1.47 -6.42
CA SER A 50 -2.97 -2.25 -7.66
C SER A 50 -4.24 -3.09 -7.71
N GLU A 51 -5.17 -2.75 -8.60
CA GLU A 51 -6.41 -3.52 -8.77
C GLU A 51 -6.13 -4.93 -9.32
N GLU A 52 -5.19 -5.04 -10.26
CA GLU A 52 -4.80 -6.30 -10.90
C GLU A 52 -4.25 -7.34 -9.92
N LEU A 53 -3.46 -6.91 -8.94
CA LEU A 53 -2.84 -7.81 -7.94
C LEU A 53 -3.66 -7.92 -6.66
N SER A 54 -4.73 -7.15 -6.53
CA SER A 54 -5.59 -7.17 -5.35
C SER A 54 -6.76 -8.13 -5.51
N SER A 55 -7.24 -8.60 -4.36
CA SER A 55 -8.44 -9.43 -4.26
C SER A 55 -9.39 -8.87 -3.21
N LYS A 56 -10.56 -9.51 -3.05
CA LYS A 56 -11.52 -9.17 -1.98
C LYS A 56 -10.94 -9.36 -0.57
N LYS A 57 -9.93 -10.21 -0.40
CA LYS A 57 -9.34 -10.54 0.90
C LYS A 57 -8.02 -9.82 1.16
N GLU A 58 -7.37 -9.34 0.11
CA GLU A 58 -6.02 -8.80 0.20
C GLU A 58 -5.80 -7.67 -0.78
N TYR A 59 -5.42 -6.51 -0.25
CA TYR A 59 -5.05 -5.35 -1.07
C TYR A 59 -3.54 -5.28 -1.24
N VAL A 60 -3.11 -5.07 -2.47
CA VAL A 60 -1.72 -4.94 -2.87
C VAL A 60 -1.45 -3.50 -3.23
N PHE A 61 -0.41 -2.93 -2.61
CA PHE A 61 0.09 -1.60 -2.86
C PHE A 61 1.49 -1.68 -3.44
N LEU A 62 1.71 -1.02 -4.57
CA LEU A 62 2.98 -1.02 -5.29
C LEU A 62 3.63 0.35 -5.20
N ARG A 63 4.95 0.40 -5.16
CA ARG A 63 5.72 1.62 -5.44
C ARG A 63 6.80 1.30 -6.48
N LYS A 64 7.18 2.31 -7.28
CA LYS A 64 8.34 2.20 -8.15
C LYS A 64 9.61 2.56 -7.39
N ASN A 65 10.70 1.86 -7.71
CA ASN A 65 12.04 2.30 -7.35
C ASN A 65 12.57 3.12 -8.53
N ASP A 66 12.72 4.43 -8.34
CA ASP A 66 13.51 5.26 -9.27
C ASP A 66 15.01 5.06 -9.01
#